data_AF-A0A443RXG7-F1
#
_entry.id   AF-A0A443RXG7-F1
#
_cell.length_a   1.000
_cell.length_b   1.000
_cell.length_c   1.000
_cell.angle_alpha   90.00
_cell.angle_beta   90.00
_cell.angle_gamma   90.00
#
_symmetry.space_group_name_H-M   'P 1'
#
loop_
_entity.id
_entity.type
_entity.pdbx_description
1 polymer ?
#
loop_
_entity_poly.entity_id
_entity_poly.type
_entity_poly.pdbx_seq_one_letter_code
_entity_poly.pdbx_strand_id
1 'polypeptide(L)' 'MYPTVLVYQDGSTITIRYPEPRLIVKLPILLEDLTTDAEKAAYAARRRIREEIKIKEDTTKVKFDGSKYLKFIKK' A
#
# COMPACT_ATOMS: atom_id res chain seq x y z
N MET A 1 3.92 -16.11 -36.13
CA MET A 1 3.04 -15.57 -35.06
C MET A 1 2.94 -16.61 -33.95
N TYR A 2 3.33 -16.24 -32.74
CA TYR A 2 3.49 -17.14 -31.60
C TYR A 2 2.24 -17.17 -30.73
N PRO A 3 1.90 -18.30 -30.09
CA PRO A 3 0.81 -18.34 -29.12
C PRO A 3 1.23 -17.57 -27.85
N THR A 4 0.37 -16.66 -27.39
CA THR A 4 0.61 -15.79 -26.23
C THR A 4 -0.65 -15.70 -25.39
N VAL A 5 -0.50 -15.75 -24.06
CA VAL A 5 -1.61 -15.55 -23.13
C VAL A 5 -1.79 -14.06 -22.87
N LEU A 6 -2.93 -13.51 -23.30
CA LEU A 6 -3.37 -12.17 -22.95
C LEU A 6 -4.13 -12.23 -21.63
N VAL A 7 -3.68 -11.47 -20.64
CA VAL A 7 -4.35 -11.33 -19.33
C VAL A 7 -5.06 -10.00 -19.29
N TYR A 8 -6.38 -10.02 -19.11
CA TYR A 8 -7.21 -8.82 -18.96
C TYR A 8 -7.11 -8.23 -17.55
N GLN A 9 -7.70 -7.05 -17.37
CA GLN A 9 -7.69 -6.32 -16.09
C GLN A 9 -8.43 -7.07 -14.97
N ASP A 10 -9.48 -7.83 -15.32
CA ASP A 10 -10.25 -8.69 -14.42
C ASP A 10 -9.54 -10.01 -14.08
N GLY A 11 -8.39 -10.28 -14.71
CA GLY A 11 -7.62 -11.50 -14.55
C GLY A 11 -8.06 -12.65 -15.46
N SER A 12 -9.08 -12.46 -16.29
CA SER A 12 -9.44 -13.43 -17.33
C SER A 12 -8.34 -13.56 -18.38
N THR A 13 -8.28 -14.72 -19.06
CA THR A 13 -7.19 -15.01 -19.99
C THR A 13 -7.70 -15.56 -21.32
N ILE A 14 -7.08 -15.10 -22.41
CA ILE A 14 -7.33 -15.60 -23.77
C ILE A 14 -6.00 -15.87 -24.45
N THR A 15 -5.94 -16.95 -25.25
CA THR A 15 -4.77 -17.27 -26.07
C THR A 15 -4.89 -16.58 -27.42
N ILE A 16 -4.00 -15.63 -27.69
CA ILE A 16 -3.92 -14.92 -28.97
C ILE A 16 -2.63 -15.30 -29.70
N ARG A 17 -2.59 -15.03 -31.00
CA ARG A 17 -1.34 -15.08 -31.75
C ARG A 17 -0.67 -13.70 -31.65
N TYR A 18 0.63 -13.63 -31.40
CA TYR A 18 1.40 -12.38 -31.27
C TYR A 18 2.66 -12.41 -32.18
N PRO A 19 3.12 -11.27 -32.73
CA PRO A 19 4.27 -11.25 -33.63
C PRO A 19 5.59 -11.65 -32.93
N GLU A 20 5.76 -11.24 -31.68
CA GLU A 20 6.93 -11.57 -30.88
C GLU A 20 6.68 -12.80 -30.00
N PRO A 21 7.71 -13.61 -29.69
CA PRO A 21 7.57 -14.80 -28.85
C PRO A 21 7.46 -14.41 -27.36
N ARG A 22 6.29 -13.92 -26.95
CA ARG A 22 5.98 -13.60 -25.55
C ARG A 22 5.09 -14.68 -24.95
N LEU A 23 5.39 -15.11 -23.73
CA LEU A 23 4.56 -16.07 -23.02
C LEU A 23 3.24 -15.44 -22.54
N ILE A 24 3.35 -14.26 -21.92
CA ILE A 24 2.24 -13.54 -21.28
C ILE A 24 2.31 -12.04 -21.61
N VAL A 25 1.15 -11.44 -21.89
CA VAL A 25 0.96 -9.99 -21.99
C VAL A 25 -0.15 -9.59 -21.02
N LYS A 26 0.16 -8.72 -20.05
CA LYS A 26 -0.80 -8.21 -19.06
C LYS A 26 -1.31 -6.85 -19.50
N LEU A 27 -2.62 -6.71 -19.63
CA LEU A 27 -3.23 -5.41 -19.89
C LEU A 27 -3.18 -4.54 -18.62
N PRO A 28 -2.79 -3.26 -18.74
CA PRO A 28 -2.82 -2.34 -17.63
C PRO A 28 -4.27 -1.94 -17.29
N ILE A 29 -4.49 -1.57 -16.03
CA ILE A 29 -5.71 -0.88 -15.61
C ILE A 29 -5.64 0.56 -16.11
N LEU A 30 -6.70 1.04 -16.79
CA LEU A 30 -6.81 2.43 -17.23
C LEU A 30 -7.41 3.29 -16.11
N LEU A 31 -7.04 4.56 -16.05
CA LEU A 31 -7.56 5.48 -15.02
C LEU A 31 -9.03 5.84 -15.23
N GLU A 32 -9.52 5.72 -16.46
CA GLU A 32 -10.92 5.96 -16.83
C GLU A 32 -11.86 4.89 -16.27
N ASP A 33 -11.37 3.65 -16.11
CA ASP A 33 -12.13 2.52 -15.58
C ASP A 33 -12.40 2.66 -14.07
N LEU A 34 -11.61 3.47 -13.36
CA LEU A 34 -11.81 3.76 -11.94
C LEU A 34 -12.88 4.83 -11.81
N THR A 35 -14.11 4.42 -11.50
CA THR A 35 -15.24 5.35 -11.33
C THR A 35 -15.28 5.97 -9.94
N THR A 36 -14.84 5.24 -8.90
CA THR A 36 -14.91 5.72 -7.52
C THR A 36 -13.62 6.42 -7.09
N ASP A 37 -13.76 7.48 -6.28
CA ASP A 37 -12.61 8.20 -5.71
C ASP A 37 -11.80 7.31 -4.75
N ALA A 38 -12.46 6.36 -4.09
CA ALA A 38 -11.82 5.41 -3.19
C ALA A 38 -10.86 4.46 -3.93
N GLU A 39 -11.26 3.95 -5.10
CA GLU A 39 -10.40 3.10 -5.94
C GLU A 39 -9.19 3.87 -6.45
N LYS A 40 -9.38 5.14 -6.86
CA LYS A 40 -8.28 6.01 -7.31
C LYS A 40 -7.29 6.28 -6.18
N ALA A 41 -7.80 6.56 -4.98
CA ALA A 41 -6.98 6.75 -3.79
C ALA A 41 -6.20 5.48 -3.43
N ALA A 42 -6.82 4.31 -3.49
CA ALA A 42 -6.18 3.02 -3.23
C ALA A 42 -5.07 2.71 -4.24
N TYR A 43 -5.33 2.97 -5.53
CA TYR A 43 -4.32 2.81 -6.59
C TYR A 43 -3.12 3.75 -6.40
N ALA A 44 -3.38 5.02 -6.09
CA ALA A 44 -2.34 5.99 -5.79
C ALA A 44 -1.52 5.57 -4.56
N ALA A 45 -2.18 5.09 -3.51
CA ALA A 45 -1.52 4.61 -2.28
C ALA A 45 -0.57 3.43 -2.54
N ARG A 46 -0.94 2.48 -3.41
CA ARG A 46 -0.06 1.34 -3.79
C ARG A 46 1.25 1.79 -4.45
N ARG A 47 1.24 2.95 -5.11
CA ARG A 47 2.40 3.53 -5.80
C ARG A 47 3.19 4.51 -4.94
N ARG A 48 2.68 4.91 -3.76
CA ARG A 48 3.42 5.80 -2.86
C ARG A 48 4.68 5.07 -2.38
N ILE A 49 5.78 5.81 -2.38
CA ILE A 49 7.03 5.34 -1.79
C ILE A 49 6.76 5.08 -0.31
N ARG A 50 7.22 3.93 0.21
CA ARG A 50 7.07 3.62 1.64
C ARG A 50 7.86 4.66 2.42
N GLU A 51 7.15 5.46 3.19
CA GLU A 51 7.78 6.43 4.09
C GLU A 51 8.45 5.66 5.23
N GLU A 52 9.70 6.00 5.52
CA GLU A 52 10.37 5.52 6.71
C GLU A 52 9.60 6.07 7.92
N ILE A 53 8.99 5.16 8.69
CA ILE A 53 8.31 5.51 9.93
C ILE A 53 9.39 5.97 10.90
N LYS A 54 9.62 7.29 10.96
CA LYS A 54 10.37 7.91 12.04
C LYS A 54 9.53 7.76 13.29
N ILE A 55 9.74 6.67 14.02
CA ILE A 55 9.19 6.46 15.35
C ILE A 55 9.77 7.59 16.19
N LYS A 56 9.01 8.68 16.33
CA LYS A 56 9.30 9.70 17.33
C LYS A 56 9.13 8.99 18.66
N GLU A 57 10.18 8.96 19.47
CA GLU A 57 10.04 8.51 20.86
C GLU A 57 8.92 9.33 21.49
N ASP A 58 7.92 8.65 22.05
CA ASP A 58 6.82 9.30 22.76
C ASP A 58 7.39 10.30 23.76
N THR A 59 7.02 11.57 23.62
CA THR A 59 7.35 12.65 24.55
C THR A 59 6.78 12.41 25.96
N THR A 60 5.97 11.35 26.12
CA THR A 60 5.36 10.89 27.37
C THR A 60 6.31 10.06 28.24
N LYS A 61 7.64 10.14 28.06
CA LYS A 61 8.59 9.70 29.08
C LYS A 61 8.57 10.68 30.26
N VAL A 62 7.52 10.65 31.07
CA VAL A 62 7.42 11.44 32.30
C VAL A 62 8.43 10.87 33.30
N LYS A 63 9.41 11.68 33.69
CA LYS A 63 10.34 11.34 34.78
C LYS A 63 9.56 11.33 36.10
N PHE A 64 9.04 10.16 36.48
CA PHE A 64 8.32 9.97 37.74
C PHE A 64 9.29 10.16 38.92
N ASP A 65 8.91 11.05 39.84
CA ASP A 65 9.68 11.33 41.06
C ASP A 65 8.78 11.04 42.27
N GLY A 66 8.99 9.88 42.89
CA GLY A 66 8.22 9.41 44.04
C GLY A 66 8.38 10.29 45.29
N SER A 67 9.43 11.11 45.36
CA SER A 67 9.67 11.99 46.50
C SER A 67 8.60 13.08 46.63
N LYS A 68 8.01 13.51 45.50
CA LYS A 68 6.95 14.54 45.43
C LYS A 68 5.64 14.13 46.11
N TYR A 69 5.44 12.83 46.32
CA TYR A 69 4.19 12.27 46.84
C TYR A 69 4.28 11.83 48.31
N LEU A 70 5.47 11.88 48.93
CA LEU A 70 5.67 11.56 50.36
C LEU A 70 4.81 12.42 51.30
N LYS A 71 4.49 13.65 50.90
CA LYS A 71 3.65 14.59 51.66
C LYS A 71 2.20 14.14 51.87
N PHE A 72 1.71 13.19 51.07
CA PHE A 72 0.36 12.65 51.17
C PHE A 72 0.28 11.34 51.95
N ILE A 73 1.44 10.74 52.29
CA ILE A 73 1.53 9.44 52.98
C ILE A 73 1.60 9.62 54.50
N LYS A 74 2.14 10.74 54.98
CA LYS A 74 2.19 11.03 56.41
C LYS A 74 0.95 11.79 56.84
N LYS A 75 0.07 11.09 57.58
CA LYS A 75 -0.94 11.67 58.47
C LYS A 75 -0.40 11.66 59.89
#